data_AF-A0A958GTV7-F1
#
_entry.id   AF-A0A958GTV7-F1
#
_cell.length_a   1.000
_cell.length_b   1.000
_cell.length_c   1.000
_cell.angle_alpha   90.00
_cell.angle_beta   90.00
_cell.angle_gamma   90.00
#
_symmetry.space_group_name_H-M   'P 1'
#
loop_
_entity.id
_entity.type
_entity.pdbx_description
1 polymer ?
#
loop_
_entity_poly.entity_id
_entity_poly.type
_entity_poly.pdbx_seq_one_letter_code
_entity_poly.pdbx_strand_id
1 'polypeptide(L)'
;MKRMTLTTLMTTLALVAFANNAHLASADTGDYVDGMKPFAPVIERWAFETRELTAAAVAKPELACSAEMAEMALRGFSIADDLDGMLAGAPKLLVLRHVQVAREVRVMASAAERACADAPGAASQTAESYGSFAGPMKQLRAYVNRAGRMIGR
;
A
#
# COMPACT_ATOMS: atom_id res chain seq x y z
N MET A 1 10.28 51.73 30.31
CA MET A 1 10.34 50.80 31.45
C MET A 1 8.99 50.11 31.60
N LYS A 2 8.97 48.76 31.63
CA LYS A 2 8.01 47.87 32.34
C LYS A 2 6.51 48.04 31.95
N ARG A 3 5.74 47.03 31.54
CA ARG A 3 5.77 45.59 31.87
C ARG A 3 5.13 44.73 30.78
N MET A 4 5.78 43.60 30.58
CA MET A 4 5.35 42.35 29.97
C MET A 4 4.13 41.79 30.73
N THR A 5 3.10 41.35 30.00
CA THR A 5 2.18 40.29 30.46
C THR A 5 1.99 39.32 29.31
N LEU A 6 2.69 38.20 29.47
CA LEU A 6 2.52 36.95 28.74
C LEU A 6 1.11 36.42 29.02
N THR A 7 0.27 36.28 28.00
CA THR A 7 -0.98 35.52 28.13
C THR A 7 -0.91 34.33 27.19
N THR A 8 -0.61 33.20 27.81
CA THR A 8 -0.58 31.83 27.29
C THR A 8 -1.87 31.48 26.54
N LEU A 9 -1.80 31.31 25.23
CA LEU A 9 -2.83 30.61 24.44
C LEU A 9 -2.40 29.15 24.31
N MET A 10 -2.67 28.38 25.36
CA MET A 10 -2.88 26.94 25.23
C MET A 10 -4.28 26.69 24.65
N THR A 11 -4.49 25.48 24.13
CA THR A 11 -5.75 24.91 23.63
C THR A 11 -6.25 25.36 22.26
N THR A 12 -5.91 24.59 21.23
CA THR A 12 -6.88 23.70 20.57
C THR A 12 -6.14 22.63 19.77
N LEU A 13 -6.10 21.41 20.34
CA LEU A 13 -5.94 20.19 19.55
C LEU A 13 -7.17 20.13 18.63
N ALA A 14 -7.02 20.60 17.39
CA ALA A 14 -8.00 20.30 16.37
C ALA A 14 -7.84 18.82 16.02
N LEU A 15 -8.70 17.98 16.62
CA LEU A 15 -9.10 16.72 16.01
C LEU A 15 -9.51 17.07 14.58
N VAL A 16 -8.64 16.81 13.60
CA VAL A 16 -9.05 16.73 12.20
C VAL A 16 -9.84 15.44 12.11
N ALA A 17 -11.13 15.56 12.41
CA ALA A 17 -12.11 14.54 12.12
C ALA A 17 -12.00 14.23 10.64
N PHE A 18 -11.74 12.96 10.33
CA PHE A 18 -11.86 12.38 9.00
C PHE A 18 -13.34 12.42 8.58
N ALA A 19 -13.83 13.62 8.27
CA ALA A 19 -15.18 13.91 7.82
C ALA A 19 -15.10 14.73 6.52
N ASN A 20 -14.42 14.15 5.54
CA ASN A 20 -14.51 14.42 4.11
C ASN A 20 -14.16 13.06 3.48
N ASN A 21 -15.11 12.24 3.07
CA ASN A 21 -15.71 12.39 1.76
C ASN A 21 -17.19 11.96 1.78
N ALA A 22 -18.07 12.94 2.02
CA ALA A 22 -19.40 12.94 1.46
C ALA A 22 -19.29 13.19 -0.07
N HIS A 23 -18.74 12.21 -0.79
CA HIS A 23 -18.89 11.99 -2.22
C HIS A 23 -18.70 10.49 -2.44
N LEU A 24 -19.72 9.72 -2.05
CA LEU A 24 -20.09 8.54 -2.81
C LEU A 24 -20.60 9.05 -4.16
N ALA A 25 -19.72 9.65 -4.97
CA ALA A 25 -19.88 9.57 -6.41
C ALA A 25 -20.09 8.09 -6.68
N SER A 26 -21.14 7.75 -7.43
CA SER A 26 -21.43 6.35 -7.78
C SER A 26 -20.10 5.68 -8.12
N ALA A 27 -19.67 4.72 -7.30
CA ALA A 27 -18.40 4.04 -7.51
C ALA A 27 -18.45 3.48 -8.93
N ASP A 28 -17.76 4.14 -9.86
CA ASP A 28 -17.77 3.69 -11.23
C ASP A 28 -16.88 2.45 -11.24
N THR A 29 -17.56 1.32 -11.32
CA THR A 29 -16.89 0.03 -11.42
C THR A 29 -16.00 -0.01 -12.67
N GLY A 30 -16.32 0.79 -13.69
CA GLY A 30 -15.47 1.06 -14.85
C GLY A 30 -14.14 1.70 -14.45
N ASP A 31 -14.16 2.84 -13.75
CA ASP A 31 -12.95 3.55 -13.30
C ASP A 31 -12.02 2.67 -12.47
N TYR A 32 -12.59 1.85 -11.56
CA TYR A 32 -11.81 0.91 -10.77
C TYR A 32 -11.15 -0.17 -11.64
N VAL A 33 -11.89 -0.73 -12.61
CA VAL A 33 -11.36 -1.75 -13.52
C VAL A 33 -10.28 -1.16 -14.41
N ASP A 34 -10.48 0.03 -14.94
CA ASP A 34 -9.54 0.71 -15.82
C ASP A 34 -8.26 1.11 -15.09
N GLY A 35 -8.36 1.55 -13.83
CA GLY A 35 -7.21 1.81 -12.97
C GLY A 35 -6.45 0.53 -12.58
N MET A 36 -7.17 -0.50 -12.10
CA MET A 36 -6.54 -1.72 -11.61
C MET A 36 -5.97 -2.62 -12.73
N LYS A 37 -6.47 -2.54 -13.97
CA LYS A 37 -6.04 -3.40 -15.09
C LYS A 37 -4.55 -3.27 -15.44
N PRO A 38 -4.00 -2.07 -15.69
CA PRO A 38 -2.57 -1.90 -15.89
C PRO A 38 -1.77 -2.05 -14.58
N PHE A 39 -2.39 -1.78 -13.44
CA PHE A 39 -1.69 -1.68 -12.16
C PHE A 39 -1.49 -3.02 -11.45
N ALA A 40 -2.47 -3.92 -11.52
CA ALA A 40 -2.42 -5.25 -10.93
C ALA A 40 -1.10 -6.04 -11.19
N PRO A 41 -0.60 -6.15 -12.44
CA PRO A 41 0.66 -6.87 -12.70
C PRO A 41 1.88 -6.17 -12.09
N VAL A 42 1.86 -4.83 -11.94
CA VAL A 42 2.94 -4.07 -11.31
C VAL A 42 3.01 -4.38 -9.82
N ILE A 43 1.86 -4.39 -9.13
CA ILE A 43 1.77 -4.73 -7.70
C ILE A 43 2.26 -6.16 -7.46
N GLU A 44 1.78 -7.12 -8.25
CA GLU A 44 2.19 -8.54 -8.13
C GLU A 44 3.69 -8.72 -8.31
N ARG A 45 4.26 -8.05 -9.31
CA ARG A 45 5.70 -8.10 -9.59
C ARG A 45 6.51 -7.47 -8.46
N TRP A 46 6.13 -6.27 -8.00
CA TRP A 46 6.80 -5.60 -6.89
C TRP A 46 6.74 -6.44 -5.60
N ALA A 47 5.59 -7.05 -5.29
CA ALA A 47 5.43 -7.90 -4.11
C ALA A 47 6.37 -9.12 -4.15
N PHE A 48 6.50 -9.75 -5.31
CA PHE A 48 7.43 -10.84 -5.53
C PHE A 48 8.90 -10.38 -5.40
N GLU A 49 9.29 -9.31 -6.10
CA GLU A 49 10.64 -8.74 -6.05
C GLU A 49 11.05 -8.37 -4.62
N THR A 50 10.16 -7.75 -3.86
CA THR A 50 10.41 -7.37 -2.46
C THR A 50 10.67 -8.59 -1.58
N ARG A 51 9.88 -9.67 -1.76
CA ARG A 51 10.07 -10.93 -1.04
C ARG A 51 11.42 -11.57 -1.35
N GLU A 52 11.79 -11.63 -2.62
CA GLU A 52 13.07 -12.23 -3.01
C GLU A 52 14.26 -11.40 -2.55
N LEU A 53 14.17 -10.07 -2.64
CA LEU A 53 15.25 -9.17 -2.25
C LEU A 53 15.47 -9.20 -0.72
N THR A 54 14.40 -9.15 0.07
CA THR A 54 14.50 -9.24 1.54
C THR A 54 15.01 -10.62 1.99
N ALA A 55 14.59 -11.71 1.32
CA ALA A 55 15.14 -13.03 1.57
C ALA A 55 16.64 -13.12 1.22
N ALA A 56 17.06 -12.56 0.08
CA ALA A 56 18.46 -12.53 -0.33
C ALA A 56 19.33 -11.71 0.63
N ALA A 57 18.79 -10.62 1.19
CA ALA A 57 19.47 -9.76 2.15
C ALA A 57 19.87 -10.48 3.45
N VAL A 58 19.23 -11.60 3.80
CA VAL A 58 19.63 -12.44 4.94
C VAL A 58 21.01 -13.07 4.72
N ALA A 59 21.29 -13.52 3.50
CA ALA A 59 22.57 -14.13 3.15
C ALA A 59 23.60 -13.10 2.67
N LYS A 60 23.14 -11.93 2.22
CA LYS A 60 23.94 -10.85 1.65
C LYS A 60 23.57 -9.51 2.29
N PRO A 61 24.11 -9.20 3.48
CA PRO A 61 23.75 -8.00 4.23
C PRO A 61 23.97 -6.68 3.48
N GLU A 62 24.89 -6.66 2.51
CA GLU A 62 25.10 -5.51 1.62
C GLU A 62 23.86 -5.15 0.80
N LEU A 63 22.98 -6.10 0.51
CA LEU A 63 21.69 -5.86 -0.15
C LEU A 63 20.70 -5.17 0.79
N ALA A 64 20.76 -5.45 2.09
CA ALA A 64 19.82 -4.91 3.09
C ALA A 64 19.90 -3.38 3.22
N CYS A 65 21.10 -2.83 3.07
CA CYS A 65 21.37 -1.39 3.13
C CYS A 65 21.58 -0.76 1.75
N SER A 66 21.24 -1.49 0.67
CA SER A 66 21.44 -1.02 -0.69
C SER A 66 20.44 0.08 -1.07
N ALA A 67 20.81 0.89 -2.06
CA ALA A 67 19.89 1.84 -2.69
C ALA A 67 18.67 1.14 -3.32
N GLU A 68 18.85 -0.09 -3.82
CA GLU A 68 17.77 -0.90 -4.39
C GLU A 68 16.72 -1.28 -3.33
N MET A 69 17.13 -1.68 -2.13
CA MET A 69 16.20 -1.96 -1.02
C MET A 69 15.42 -0.70 -0.60
N ALA A 70 16.11 0.44 -0.53
CA ALA A 70 15.46 1.72 -0.21
C ALA A 70 14.44 2.13 -1.29
N GLU A 71 14.79 2.00 -2.57
CA GLU A 71 13.87 2.23 -3.68
C GLU A 71 12.67 1.26 -3.64
N MET A 72 12.91 0.00 -3.30
CA MET A 72 11.86 -1.01 -3.17
C MET A 72 10.82 -0.60 -2.12
N ALA A 73 11.28 -0.08 -0.98
CA ALA A 73 10.40 0.44 0.07
C ALA A 73 9.59 1.65 -0.41
N LEU A 74 10.24 2.63 -1.04
CA LEU A 74 9.58 3.84 -1.56
C LEU A 74 8.51 3.51 -2.62
N ARG A 75 8.83 2.63 -3.57
CA ARG A 75 7.86 2.11 -4.54
C ARG A 75 6.67 1.44 -3.85
N GLY A 76 6.94 0.65 -2.80
CA GLY A 76 5.90 -0.02 -2.02
C GLY A 76 4.93 0.95 -1.35
N PHE A 77 5.45 1.99 -0.71
CA PHE A 77 4.60 3.03 -0.11
C PHE A 77 3.76 3.76 -1.16
N SER A 78 4.36 4.15 -2.29
CA SER A 78 3.61 4.74 -3.41
C SER A 78 2.49 3.83 -3.90
N ILE A 79 2.75 2.53 -4.06
CA ILE A 79 1.74 1.56 -4.49
C ILE A 79 0.61 1.44 -3.46
N ALA A 80 0.93 1.43 -2.16
CA ALA A 80 -0.08 1.38 -1.10
C ALA A 80 -0.98 2.61 -1.11
N ASP A 81 -0.41 3.80 -1.34
CA ASP A 81 -1.15 5.05 -1.40
C ASP A 81 -2.04 5.13 -2.65
N ASP A 82 -1.55 4.65 -3.81
CA ASP A 82 -2.35 4.52 -5.02
C ASP A 82 -3.54 3.57 -4.81
N LEU A 83 -3.31 2.44 -4.12
CA LEU A 83 -4.38 1.51 -3.75
C LEU A 83 -5.39 2.20 -2.84
N ASP A 84 -4.97 2.85 -1.75
CA ASP A 84 -5.88 3.55 -0.86
C ASP A 84 -6.72 4.62 -1.60
N GLY A 85 -6.13 5.31 -2.58
CA GLY A 85 -6.84 6.25 -3.46
C GLY A 85 -7.90 5.60 -4.35
N MET A 86 -7.68 4.35 -4.78
CA MET A 86 -8.61 3.58 -5.62
C MET A 86 -9.75 2.93 -4.82
N LEU A 87 -9.68 2.88 -3.49
CA LEU A 87 -10.66 2.19 -2.64
C LEU A 87 -12.10 2.69 -2.86
N ALA A 88 -12.29 3.99 -3.10
CA ALA A 88 -13.62 4.56 -3.31
C ALA A 88 -14.35 3.99 -4.54
N GLY A 89 -13.60 3.56 -5.57
CA GLY A 89 -14.14 2.89 -6.76
C GLY A 89 -14.32 1.39 -6.60
N ALA A 90 -13.80 0.78 -5.52
CA ALA A 90 -13.79 -0.67 -5.37
C ALA A 90 -15.23 -1.24 -5.26
N PRO A 91 -15.57 -2.28 -6.05
CA PRO A 91 -16.85 -2.95 -5.93
C PRO A 91 -17.06 -3.49 -4.52
N LYS A 92 -18.29 -3.41 -3.99
CA LYS A 92 -18.64 -3.83 -2.61
C LYS A 92 -18.11 -5.22 -2.23
N LEU A 93 -18.17 -6.17 -3.16
CA LEU A 93 -17.73 -7.55 -2.95
C LEU A 93 -16.19 -7.71 -2.85
N LEU A 94 -15.44 -6.68 -3.26
CA LEU A 94 -13.96 -6.67 -3.29
C LEU A 94 -13.33 -5.73 -2.28
N VAL A 95 -14.10 -4.84 -1.64
CA VAL A 95 -13.58 -3.85 -0.67
C VAL A 95 -12.61 -4.48 0.33
N LEU A 96 -13.00 -5.59 0.98
CA LEU A 96 -12.14 -6.25 1.97
C LEU A 96 -10.85 -6.80 1.36
N ARG A 97 -10.88 -7.29 0.12
CA ARG A 97 -9.69 -7.79 -0.58
C ARG A 97 -8.77 -6.66 -1.00
N HIS A 98 -9.34 -5.55 -1.45
CA HIS A 98 -8.59 -4.37 -1.82
C HIS A 98 -7.88 -3.75 -0.62
N VAL A 99 -8.60 -3.55 0.49
CA VAL A 99 -8.01 -3.07 1.77
C VAL A 99 -6.91 -4.02 2.24
N GLN A 100 -7.13 -5.33 2.16
CA GLN A 100 -6.12 -6.31 2.52
C GLN A 100 -4.86 -6.19 1.65
N VAL A 101 -5.01 -6.06 0.33
CA VAL A 101 -3.88 -5.86 -0.59
C VAL A 101 -3.11 -4.58 -0.25
N ALA A 102 -3.78 -3.44 -0.08
CA ALA A 102 -3.14 -2.17 0.30
C ALA A 102 -2.36 -2.29 1.61
N ARG A 103 -2.97 -2.94 2.62
CA ARG A 103 -2.32 -3.21 3.90
C ARG A 103 -1.06 -4.04 3.76
N GLU A 104 -1.13 -5.18 3.06
CA GLU A 104 0.03 -6.07 2.92
C GLU A 104 1.16 -5.42 2.11
N VAL A 105 0.83 -4.65 1.07
CA VAL A 105 1.82 -3.83 0.35
C VAL A 105 2.53 -2.89 1.33
N ARG A 106 1.80 -2.16 2.17
CA ARG A 106 2.39 -1.25 3.16
C ARG A 106 3.26 -1.99 4.19
N VAL A 107 2.85 -3.19 4.62
CA VAL A 107 3.64 -4.02 5.55
C VAL A 107 4.96 -4.46 4.93
N MET A 108 4.95 -4.97 3.70
CA MET A 108 6.18 -5.37 3.00
C MET A 108 7.09 -4.17 2.71
N ALA A 109 6.53 -3.01 2.37
CA ALA A 109 7.29 -1.77 2.17
C ALA A 109 8.02 -1.34 3.46
N SER A 110 7.32 -1.37 4.62
CA SER A 110 7.93 -1.10 5.92
C SER A 110 8.97 -2.16 6.33
N ALA A 111 8.79 -3.41 5.93
CA ALA A 111 9.79 -4.46 6.15
C ALA A 111 11.06 -4.17 5.34
N ALA A 112 10.93 -3.83 4.06
CA ALA A 112 12.04 -3.43 3.19
C ALA A 112 12.77 -2.18 3.73
N GLU A 113 12.05 -1.17 4.20
CA GLU A 113 12.62 0.05 4.79
C GLU A 113 13.54 -0.25 5.98
N ARG A 114 13.15 -1.21 6.82
CA ARG A 114 13.90 -1.59 8.03
C ARG A 114 14.92 -2.70 7.80
N ALA A 115 15.03 -3.25 6.58
CA ALA A 115 15.87 -4.40 6.30
C ALA A 115 17.34 -4.17 6.66
N CYS A 116 17.86 -2.95 6.49
CA CYS A 116 19.23 -2.61 6.86
C CYS A 116 19.53 -2.79 8.37
N ALA A 117 18.52 -2.59 9.23
CA ALA A 117 18.65 -2.76 10.67
C ALA A 117 18.36 -4.21 11.13
N ASP A 118 17.47 -4.92 10.43
CA ASP A 118 17.05 -6.29 10.77
C ASP A 118 16.62 -7.07 9.52
N ALA A 119 17.59 -7.58 8.76
CA ALA A 119 17.31 -8.34 7.54
C ALA A 119 16.52 -9.64 7.79
N PRO A 120 16.83 -10.48 8.82
CA PRO A 120 16.05 -11.68 9.12
C PRO A 120 14.59 -11.36 9.48
N GLY A 121 14.35 -10.33 10.30
CA GLY A 121 13.00 -9.88 10.64
C GLY A 121 12.23 -9.36 9.43
N ALA A 122 12.88 -8.55 8.59
CA ALA A 122 12.29 -8.04 7.35
C ALA A 122 11.91 -9.16 6.37
N ALA A 123 12.77 -10.17 6.19
CA ALA A 123 12.50 -11.32 5.33
C ALA A 123 11.30 -12.14 5.84
N SER A 124 11.25 -12.42 7.15
CA SER A 124 10.15 -13.15 7.78
C SER A 124 8.81 -12.41 7.61
N GLN A 125 8.78 -11.11 7.93
CA GLN A 125 7.59 -10.27 7.81
C GLN A 125 7.11 -10.16 6.35
N THR A 126 8.04 -10.02 5.40
CA THR A 126 7.70 -9.95 3.98
C THR A 126 7.13 -11.28 3.48
N ALA A 127 7.68 -12.42 3.90
CA ALA A 127 7.17 -13.74 3.52
C ALA A 127 5.75 -14.00 4.05
N GLU A 128 5.48 -13.66 5.32
CA GLU A 128 4.14 -13.78 5.93
C GLU A 128 3.13 -12.88 5.21
N SER A 129 3.49 -11.62 4.99
CA SER A 129 2.64 -10.64 4.33
C SER A 129 2.37 -11.03 2.87
N TYR A 130 3.37 -11.54 2.15
CA TYR A 130 3.20 -12.08 0.80
C TYR A 130 2.18 -13.23 0.76
N GLY A 131 2.23 -14.13 1.75
CA GLY A 131 1.24 -15.20 1.90
C GLY A 131 -0.20 -14.68 2.07
N SER A 132 -0.35 -13.58 2.81
CA SER A 132 -1.64 -12.90 3.03
C SER A 132 -2.09 -12.02 1.85
N PHE A 133 -1.15 -11.58 1.02
CA PHE A 133 -1.37 -10.76 -0.17
C PHE A 133 -1.85 -11.57 -1.39
N ALA A 134 -1.22 -12.72 -1.67
CA ALA A 134 -1.32 -13.39 -2.95
C ALA A 134 -2.75 -13.85 -3.30
N GLY A 135 -3.49 -14.37 -2.31
CA GLY A 135 -4.88 -14.82 -2.50
C GLY A 135 -5.83 -13.67 -2.88
N PRO A 136 -5.94 -12.62 -2.05
CA PRO A 136 -6.70 -11.41 -2.36
C PRO A 136 -6.34 -10.78 -3.70
N MET A 137 -5.04 -10.62 -4.00
CA MET A 137 -4.59 -10.02 -5.25
C MET A 137 -5.07 -10.81 -6.47
N LYS A 138 -4.99 -12.14 -6.42
CA LYS A 138 -5.52 -13.03 -7.47
C LYS A 138 -7.02 -12.81 -7.70
N GLN A 139 -7.80 -12.57 -6.64
CA GLN A 139 -9.24 -12.31 -6.74
C GLN A 139 -9.52 -10.96 -7.40
N LEU A 140 -8.80 -9.90 -7.01
CA LEU A 140 -8.91 -8.58 -7.64
C LEU A 140 -8.60 -8.67 -9.14
N ARG A 141 -7.46 -9.28 -9.50
CA ARG A 141 -7.05 -9.45 -10.91
C ARG A 141 -8.07 -10.27 -11.71
N ALA A 142 -8.61 -11.35 -11.14
CA ALA A 142 -9.62 -12.16 -11.81
C ALA A 142 -10.91 -11.38 -12.10
N TYR A 143 -11.32 -10.52 -11.17
CA TYR A 143 -12.46 -9.63 -11.38
C TYR A 143 -12.19 -8.61 -12.48
N VAL A 144 -11.08 -7.87 -12.39
CA VAL A 144 -10.68 -6.84 -13.36
C VAL A 144 -10.61 -7.42 -14.77
N ASN A 145 -10.00 -8.60 -14.92
CA ASN A 145 -9.92 -9.29 -16.20
C ASN A 145 -11.30 -9.72 -16.74
N ARG A 146 -12.24 -10.09 -15.87
CA ARG A 146 -13.59 -10.49 -16.27
C ARG A 146 -14.43 -9.28 -16.65
N ALA A 147 -14.41 -8.22 -15.84
CA ALA A 147 -15.13 -6.98 -16.07
C ALA A 147 -14.66 -6.29 -17.37
N GLY A 148 -13.34 -6.22 -17.59
CA GLY A 148 -12.78 -5.63 -18.81
C GLY A 148 -13.17 -6.36 -20.11
N ARG A 149 -13.58 -7.64 -20.04
CA ARG A 149 -14.12 -8.36 -21.21
C ARG A 149 -15.58 -8.05 -21.51
N MET A 150 -16.33 -7.58 -20.53
CA MET A 150 -17.74 -7.24 -20.67
C MET A 150 -17.93 -5.79 -21.15
N ILE A 151 -17.01 -4.90 -20.81
CA ILE A 151 -17.04 -3.47 -21.20
C ILE A 151 -16.52 -3.26 -22.65
N GLY A 152 -15.65 -4.13 -23.15
CA GLY A 152 -15.12 -4.07 -24.51
C GLY A 152 -15.99 -4.71 -25.60
N ARG A 153 -17.29 -4.95 -25.33
CA ARG A 153 -18.31 -5.43 -26.27
C ARG A 153 -19.42 -4.41 -26.35
#